data_AF-A0A0G0C2D7-F1
#
_entry.id   AF-A0A0G0C2D7-F1
#
_cell.length_a   1.000
_cell.length_b   1.000
_cell.length_c   1.000
_cell.angle_alpha   90.00
_cell.angle_beta   90.00
_cell.angle_gamma   90.00
#
_symmetry.space_group_name_H-M   'P 1'
#
loop_
_entity.id
_entity.type
_entity.pdbx_description
1 polymer ?
#
loop_
_entity_poly.entity_id
_entity_poly.type
_entity_poly.pdbx_seq_one_letter_code
_entity_poly.pdbx_strand_id
1 'polypeptide(L)'
;MSDDQKEKNEKGAEHNQIQVQPLEIEKNEKDGQKAENVTIEKEAPTEEVAVEAPVEKDISPEEEKKIREEANKKSAKEKLAKIKEEMRPGDTVKVYTVVKEGDKERIQGFQGIIISKKGRGVSKTFMVRKIGAGGVGVERIWPIQSPNITKIDIVEQSKSRRAKLYYLRDRIGKAAVTVKSK
;
A
#
# COMPACT_ATOMS: atom_id res chain seq x y z
N MET A 1 -30.66 58.18 10.92
CA MET A 1 -30.80 57.46 12.21
C MET A 1 -31.38 56.10 11.85
N SER A 2 -30.65 55.01 11.66
CA SER A 2 -29.28 54.63 12.03
C SER A 2 -29.08 53.33 11.23
N ASP A 3 -28.23 53.29 10.21
CA ASP A 3 -26.82 52.86 10.33
C ASP A 3 -26.58 51.96 11.54
N ASP A 4 -26.86 50.65 11.42
CA ASP A 4 -26.21 49.59 12.24
C ASP A 4 -26.57 48.15 11.86
N GLN A 5 -26.53 47.79 10.58
CA GLN A 5 -26.59 46.38 10.15
C GLN A 5 -25.64 46.12 8.98
N LYS A 6 -24.35 46.46 9.15
CA LYS A 6 -23.29 46.09 8.21
C LYS A 6 -22.01 45.74 8.96
N GLU A 7 -22.09 44.79 9.87
CA GLU A 7 -20.91 44.19 10.46
C GLU A 7 -21.23 42.77 10.92
N LYS A 8 -20.33 41.82 10.60
CA LYS A 8 -20.33 40.37 10.87
C LYS A 8 -20.68 39.50 9.66
N ASN A 9 -19.69 39.35 8.77
CA ASN A 9 -19.20 38.03 8.33
C ASN A 9 -17.91 38.18 7.50
N GLU A 10 -16.85 38.62 8.16
CA GLU A 10 -15.47 38.49 7.68
C GLU A 10 -14.64 37.80 8.77
N LYS A 11 -14.87 36.51 9.03
CA LYS A 11 -13.94 35.65 9.78
C LYS A 11 -14.08 34.22 9.30
N GLY A 12 -13.02 33.66 8.72
CA GLY A 12 -12.97 32.22 8.43
C GLY A 12 -12.13 31.78 7.23
N ALA A 13 -11.13 32.56 6.79
CA ALA A 13 -10.06 32.04 5.96
C ALA A 13 -8.94 31.49 6.87
N GLU A 14 -9.18 30.35 7.52
CA GLU A 14 -8.08 29.61 8.15
C GLU A 14 -7.44 28.69 7.11
N HIS A 15 -6.29 29.17 6.64
CA HIS A 15 -5.28 28.38 5.95
C HIS A 15 -4.96 27.13 6.77
N ASN A 16 -5.37 25.96 6.29
CA ASN A 16 -4.92 24.69 6.87
C ASN A 16 -3.47 24.44 6.41
N GLN A 17 -2.54 25.09 7.08
CA GLN A 17 -1.10 24.98 6.87
C GLN A 17 -0.65 23.60 7.37
N ILE A 18 -0.55 22.62 6.48
CA ILE A 18 -0.03 21.29 6.81
C ILE A 18 1.48 21.46 7.03
N GLN A 19 1.89 21.56 8.30
CA GLN A 19 3.28 21.38 8.70
C GLN A 19 3.69 19.92 8.46
N VAL A 20 4.49 19.69 7.42
CA VAL A 20 5.24 18.45 7.25
C VAL A 20 6.60 18.61 7.93
N GLN A 21 6.81 17.91 9.04
CA GLN A 21 8.13 17.78 9.65
C GLN A 21 8.94 16.73 8.87
N PRO A 22 10.20 17.01 8.48
CA PRO A 22 11.06 16.00 7.87
C PRO A 22 11.50 14.97 8.92
N LEU A 23 11.34 13.68 8.61
CA LEU A 23 11.89 12.57 9.40
C LEU A 23 13.35 12.33 8.98
N GLU A 24 14.27 12.62 9.89
CA GLU A 24 15.69 12.26 9.77
C GLU A 24 15.84 10.73 9.96
N ILE A 25 16.53 10.07 9.02
CA ILE A 25 16.89 8.65 9.14
C ILE A 25 18.37 8.60 9.51
N GLU A 26 18.64 8.31 10.78
CA GLU A 26 19.98 8.02 11.30
C GLU A 26 20.56 6.75 10.66
N LYS A 27 21.81 6.85 10.20
CA LYS A 27 22.61 5.71 9.75
C LYS A 27 23.18 5.01 10.98
N ASN A 28 22.79 3.75 11.19
CA ASN A 28 23.50 2.89 12.14
C ASN A 28 24.69 2.24 11.45
N GLU A 29 25.86 2.82 11.67
CA GLU A 29 27.15 2.13 11.60
C GLU A 29 27.30 1.25 12.84
N LYS A 30 27.75 0.01 12.66
CA LYS A 30 28.40 -0.76 13.72
C LYS A 30 29.64 -1.44 13.18
N ASP A 31 30.74 -1.02 13.77
CA ASP A 31 32.08 -1.56 13.73
C ASP A 31 32.18 -3.05 14.06
N GLY A 32 33.29 -3.66 13.62
CA GLY A 32 34.10 -4.45 14.55
C GLY A 32 34.43 -5.89 14.17
N GLN A 33 35.47 -6.04 13.34
CA GLN A 33 36.63 -6.95 13.49
C GLN A 33 36.42 -8.45 13.78
N LYS A 34 37.04 -9.29 12.94
CA LYS A 34 38.29 -9.96 13.32
C LYS A 34 39.07 -10.46 12.11
N ALA A 35 40.37 -10.18 12.16
CA ALA A 35 41.39 -10.59 11.21
C ALA A 35 41.77 -12.06 11.42
N GLU A 36 42.19 -12.73 10.33
CA GLU A 36 43.30 -13.67 10.37
C GLU A 36 43.99 -13.66 9.01
N ASN A 37 45.31 -13.53 9.06
CA ASN A 37 46.21 -13.25 7.95
C ASN A 37 47.08 -14.50 7.76
N VAL A 38 47.17 -15.06 6.55
CA VAL A 38 48.25 -15.99 6.18
C VAL A 38 48.71 -15.66 4.76
N THR A 39 49.94 -15.16 4.67
CA THR A 39 50.69 -14.91 3.44
C THR A 39 51.58 -16.13 3.18
N ILE A 40 51.50 -16.71 1.98
CA ILE A 40 52.57 -17.57 1.44
C ILE A 40 52.82 -17.18 -0.03
N GLU A 41 54.10 -17.18 -0.37
CA GLU A 41 54.78 -16.47 -1.46
C GLU A 41 54.66 -17.11 -2.85
N LYS A 42 54.76 -16.23 -3.87
CA LYS A 42 55.40 -16.35 -5.20
C LYS A 42 55.21 -17.61 -6.06
N GLU A 43 54.73 -17.42 -7.30
CA GLU A 43 55.53 -17.42 -8.55
C GLU A 43 54.59 -17.37 -9.78
N ALA A 44 54.94 -16.56 -10.78
CA ALA A 44 54.46 -16.64 -12.17
C ALA A 44 55.72 -16.90 -13.04
N PRO A 45 55.67 -17.26 -14.35
CA PRO A 45 54.56 -17.32 -15.33
C PRO A 45 54.52 -18.71 -16.06
N THR A 46 53.52 -19.12 -16.84
CA THR A 46 53.20 -18.89 -18.29
C THR A 46 52.18 -20.00 -18.63
N GLU A 47 51.08 -19.79 -19.35
CA GLU A 47 50.97 -19.94 -20.82
C GLU A 47 49.52 -19.62 -21.24
N GLU A 48 49.41 -19.13 -22.48
CA GLU A 48 48.19 -18.66 -23.16
C GLU A 48 47.09 -19.72 -23.27
N VAL A 49 45.87 -19.37 -22.85
CA VAL A 49 44.65 -19.85 -23.52
C VAL A 49 43.71 -18.65 -23.67
N ALA A 50 43.66 -18.12 -24.89
CA ALA A 50 42.65 -17.18 -25.32
C ALA A 50 41.27 -17.87 -25.30
N VAL A 51 40.40 -17.46 -24.37
CA VAL A 51 38.97 -17.72 -24.47
C VAL A 51 38.31 -16.37 -24.67
N GLU A 52 37.75 -16.18 -25.85
CA GLU A 52 37.07 -14.97 -26.30
C GLU A 52 36.04 -14.51 -25.25
N ALA A 53 36.16 -13.25 -24.85
CA ALA A 53 35.21 -12.59 -23.96
C ALA A 53 33.78 -12.68 -24.56
N PRO A 54 32.75 -13.06 -23.79
CA PRO A 54 31.40 -12.87 -24.25
C PRO A 54 31.16 -11.36 -24.38
N VAL A 55 30.92 -10.92 -25.61
CA VAL A 55 30.52 -9.56 -25.99
C VAL A 55 29.57 -8.98 -24.94
N GLU A 56 30.06 -8.03 -24.16
CA GLU A 56 29.23 -7.17 -23.32
C GLU A 56 28.28 -6.44 -24.27
N LYS A 57 27.01 -6.84 -24.28
CA LYS A 57 25.98 -6.00 -24.87
C LYS A 57 25.91 -4.78 -23.97
N ASP A 58 26.47 -3.68 -24.43
CA ASP A 58 26.28 -2.34 -23.88
C ASP A 58 24.79 -2.00 -23.94
N ILE A 59 24.03 -2.50 -22.97
CA ILE A 59 22.64 -2.12 -22.75
C ILE A 59 22.71 -0.71 -22.19
N SER A 60 22.11 0.25 -22.89
CA SER A 60 22.04 1.64 -22.41
C SER A 60 21.49 1.65 -20.98
N PRO A 61 22.02 2.50 -20.07
CA PRO A 61 21.49 2.62 -18.70
C PRO A 61 19.97 2.90 -18.63
N GLU A 62 19.35 3.35 -19.73
CA GLU A 62 17.91 3.53 -19.87
C GLU A 62 17.15 2.21 -20.09
N GLU A 63 17.73 1.27 -20.83
CA GLU A 63 17.12 -0.03 -21.13
C GLU A 63 17.15 -0.94 -19.89
N GLU A 64 18.22 -0.92 -19.09
CA GLU A 64 18.28 -1.64 -17.82
C GLU A 64 17.25 -1.15 -16.80
N LYS A 65 17.05 0.18 -16.72
CA LYS A 65 16.01 0.78 -15.87
C LYS A 65 14.62 0.33 -16.29
N LYS A 66 14.35 0.29 -17.59
CA LYS A 66 13.06 -0.13 -18.15
C LYS A 66 12.77 -1.60 -17.86
N ILE A 67 13.77 -2.48 -18.04
CA ILE A 67 13.67 -3.91 -17.74
C ILE A 67 13.37 -4.14 -16.25
N ARG A 68 14.05 -3.41 -15.36
CA ARG A 68 13.83 -3.51 -13.91
C ARG A 68 12.45 -3.00 -13.49
N GLU A 69 11.96 -1.93 -14.10
CA GLU A 69 10.64 -1.36 -13.82
C GLU A 69 9.51 -2.30 -14.27
N GLU A 70 9.63 -2.90 -15.45
CA GLU A 70 8.68 -3.90 -15.96
C GLU A 70 8.64 -5.16 -15.08
N ALA A 71 9.81 -5.64 -14.63
CA ALA A 71 9.91 -6.76 -13.70
C ALA A 71 9.22 -6.45 -12.35
N ASN A 72 9.43 -5.26 -11.81
CA ASN A 72 8.78 -4.80 -10.57
C ASN A 72 7.25 -4.72 -10.72
N LYS A 73 6.77 -4.17 -11.85
CA LYS A 73 5.34 -4.06 -12.14
C LYS A 73 4.67 -5.42 -12.29
N LYS A 74 5.33 -6.37 -12.95
CA LYS A 74 4.84 -7.75 -13.10
C LYS A 74 4.70 -8.43 -11.74
N SER A 75 5.76 -8.41 -10.93
CA SER A 75 5.74 -9.03 -9.59
C SER A 75 4.70 -8.39 -8.65
N ALA A 76 4.51 -7.07 -8.72
CA ALA A 76 3.48 -6.37 -7.95
C ALA A 76 2.06 -6.79 -8.35
N LYS A 77 1.80 -6.96 -9.66
CA LYS A 77 0.50 -7.40 -10.17
C LYS A 77 0.17 -8.83 -9.75
N GLU A 78 1.16 -9.72 -9.77
CA GLU A 78 1.01 -11.10 -9.30
C GLU A 78 0.70 -11.16 -7.80
N LYS A 79 1.43 -10.40 -6.98
CA LYS A 79 1.15 -10.27 -5.53
C LYS A 79 -0.27 -9.77 -5.29
N LEU A 80 -0.69 -8.73 -6.01
CA LEU A 80 -2.04 -8.18 -5.88
C LEU A 80 -3.13 -9.19 -6.28
N ALA A 81 -2.90 -9.98 -7.34
CA ALA A 81 -3.82 -11.02 -7.76
C ALA A 81 -3.99 -12.10 -6.67
N LYS A 82 -2.89 -12.54 -6.07
CA LYS A 82 -2.89 -13.50 -4.97
C LYS A 82 -3.67 -12.98 -3.75
N ILE A 83 -3.42 -11.74 -3.33
CA ILE A 83 -4.13 -11.10 -2.21
C ILE A 83 -5.65 -11.00 -2.48
N LYS A 84 -6.03 -10.66 -3.72
CA LYS A 84 -7.46 -10.58 -4.13
C LYS A 84 -8.20 -11.92 -3.99
N GLU A 85 -7.50 -13.02 -4.15
CA GLU A 85 -8.04 -14.36 -3.96
C GLU A 85 -8.11 -14.74 -2.48
N GLU A 86 -7.04 -14.48 -1.73
CA GLU A 86 -6.88 -14.84 -0.31
C GLU A 86 -7.85 -14.10 0.61
N MET A 87 -8.15 -12.83 0.34
CA MET A 87 -9.00 -11.99 1.18
C MET A 87 -10.42 -12.57 1.34
N ARG A 88 -10.90 -12.64 2.58
CA ARG A 88 -12.20 -13.21 2.96
C ARG A 88 -13.02 -12.22 3.79
N PRO A 89 -14.36 -12.38 3.82
CA PRO A 89 -15.19 -11.66 4.79
C PRO A 89 -14.70 -11.94 6.21
N GLY A 90 -14.41 -10.89 6.97
CA GLY A 90 -13.79 -10.97 8.29
C GLY A 90 -12.43 -10.29 8.37
N ASP A 91 -11.66 -10.31 7.29
CA ASP A 91 -10.32 -9.75 7.28
C ASP A 91 -10.35 -8.21 7.33
N THR A 92 -9.36 -7.63 8.01
CA THR A 92 -9.09 -6.21 7.98
C THR A 92 -8.09 -5.92 6.87
N VAL A 93 -8.49 -5.08 5.93
CA VAL A 93 -7.68 -4.73 4.76
C VAL A 93 -7.50 -3.23 4.64
N LYS A 94 -6.37 -2.82 4.07
CA LYS A 94 -6.10 -1.46 3.63
C LYS A 94 -6.05 -1.42 2.11
N VAL A 95 -7.04 -0.77 1.51
CA VAL A 95 -7.21 -0.63 0.06
C VAL A 95 -6.68 0.73 -0.36
N TYR A 96 -5.75 0.75 -1.30
CA TYR A 96 -5.23 1.97 -1.90
C TYR A 96 -5.87 2.17 -3.26
N THR A 97 -6.54 3.31 -3.43
CA THR A 97 -7.19 3.66 -4.70
C THR A 97 -6.75 5.00 -5.22
N VAL A 98 -6.61 5.10 -6.54
CA VAL A 98 -6.43 6.37 -7.24
C VAL A 98 -7.76 7.12 -7.21
N VAL A 99 -7.73 8.35 -6.72
CA VAL A 99 -8.87 9.27 -6.71
C VAL A 99 -8.47 10.48 -7.55
N LYS A 100 -9.34 10.87 -8.48
CA LYS A 100 -9.17 12.04 -9.33
C LYS A 100 -10.04 13.17 -8.79
N GLU A 101 -9.43 14.29 -8.45
CA GLU A 101 -10.09 15.51 -7.98
C GLU A 101 -9.73 16.64 -8.95
N GLY A 102 -10.57 16.83 -9.98
CA GLY A 102 -10.24 17.69 -11.12
C GLY A 102 -9.06 17.13 -11.91
N ASP A 103 -8.01 17.95 -12.08
CA ASP A 103 -6.80 17.59 -12.83
C ASP A 103 -5.74 16.87 -11.98
N LYS A 104 -5.96 16.73 -10.66
CA LYS A 104 -4.98 16.10 -9.75
C LYS A 104 -5.39 14.66 -9.42
N GLU A 105 -4.40 13.77 -9.46
CA GLU A 105 -4.54 12.39 -9.02
C GLU A 105 -3.82 12.18 -7.69
N ARG A 106 -4.47 11.47 -6.76
CA ARG A 106 -3.85 11.07 -5.49
C ARG A 106 -4.23 9.65 -5.11
N ILE A 107 -3.35 8.97 -4.37
CA ILE A 107 -3.62 7.65 -3.81
C ILE A 107 -4.24 7.83 -2.43
N GLN A 108 -5.49 7.39 -2.27
CA GLN A 108 -6.18 7.38 -0.98
C GLN A 108 -6.21 5.96 -0.41
N GLY A 109 -5.80 5.81 0.86
CA GLY A 109 -5.92 4.57 1.60
C GLY A 109 -7.23 4.49 2.38
N PHE A 110 -7.94 3.37 2.28
CA PHE A 110 -9.11 3.05 3.10
C PHE A 110 -8.87 1.74 3.85
N GLN A 111 -8.83 1.81 5.18
CA GLN A 111 -8.63 0.64 6.05
C GLN A 111 -9.92 0.26 6.78
N GLY A 112 -10.33 -1.00 6.70
CA GLY A 112 -11.48 -1.51 7.43
C GLY A 112 -11.70 -3.00 7.22
N ILE A 113 -12.83 -3.50 7.72
CA ILE A 113 -13.18 -4.92 7.72
C ILE A 113 -13.97 -5.26 6.47
N ILE A 114 -13.61 -6.35 5.79
CA ILE A 114 -14.42 -6.89 4.69
C ILE A 114 -15.69 -7.50 5.28
N ILE A 115 -16.83 -6.86 5.02
CA ILE A 115 -18.13 -7.33 5.52
C ILE A 115 -18.88 -8.19 4.51
N SER A 116 -18.55 -8.09 3.22
CA SER A 116 -19.07 -9.02 2.21
C SER A 116 -18.17 -9.09 0.98
N LYS A 117 -18.16 -10.26 0.33
CA LYS A 117 -17.56 -10.52 -0.99
C LYS A 117 -18.63 -11.22 -1.82
N LYS A 118 -19.06 -10.64 -2.94
CA LYS A 118 -20.18 -11.14 -3.76
C LYS A 118 -19.92 -11.00 -5.25
N GLY A 119 -20.75 -11.63 -6.08
CA GLY A 119 -20.63 -11.61 -7.54
C GLY A 119 -19.74 -12.73 -8.09
N ARG A 120 -19.59 -12.78 -9.41
CA ARG A 120 -18.83 -13.80 -10.14
C ARG A 120 -18.04 -13.14 -11.28
N GLY A 121 -16.92 -13.75 -11.67
CA GLY A 121 -16.08 -13.23 -12.76
C GLY A 121 -15.69 -11.76 -12.56
N VAL A 122 -15.97 -10.94 -13.59
CA VAL A 122 -15.67 -9.50 -13.60
C VAL A 122 -16.56 -8.66 -12.68
N SER A 123 -17.78 -9.12 -12.36
CA SER A 123 -18.72 -8.41 -11.46
C SER A 123 -18.47 -8.71 -9.98
N LYS A 124 -17.38 -9.41 -9.66
CA LYS A 124 -17.01 -9.76 -8.29
C LYS A 124 -16.61 -8.48 -7.54
N THR A 125 -17.32 -8.20 -6.46
CA THR A 125 -17.13 -7.02 -5.61
C THR A 125 -16.87 -7.42 -4.17
N PHE A 126 -16.23 -6.55 -3.42
CA PHE A 126 -16.08 -6.65 -1.99
C PHE A 126 -16.42 -5.32 -1.32
N MET A 127 -16.91 -5.40 -0.10
CA MET A 127 -17.38 -4.27 0.67
C MET A 127 -16.59 -4.18 1.97
N VAL A 128 -15.95 -3.04 2.20
CA VAL A 128 -15.17 -2.77 3.40
C VAL A 128 -15.90 -1.74 4.26
N ARG A 129 -16.00 -2.00 5.55
CA ARG A 129 -16.61 -1.13 6.55
C ARG A 129 -15.56 -0.61 7.53
N LYS A 130 -15.63 0.68 7.85
CA LYS A 130 -14.87 1.33 8.92
C LYS A 130 -15.80 2.26 9.70
N ILE A 131 -15.53 2.45 10.99
CA ILE A 131 -16.06 3.60 11.72
C ILE A 131 -15.12 4.79 11.44
N GLY A 132 -15.65 5.80 10.76
CA GLY A 132 -14.93 7.02 10.39
C GLY A 132 -14.79 7.99 11.57
N ALA A 133 -14.25 9.17 11.27
CA ALA A 133 -14.23 10.28 12.22
C ALA A 133 -15.67 10.64 12.64
N GLY A 134 -15.85 11.04 13.90
CA GLY A 134 -17.17 11.37 14.44
C GLY A 134 -18.11 10.18 14.68
N GLY A 135 -17.60 8.94 14.65
CA GLY A 135 -18.40 7.74 14.95
C GLY A 135 -19.32 7.27 13.82
N VAL A 136 -19.24 7.89 12.63
CA VAL A 136 -20.09 7.54 11.49
C VAL A 136 -19.57 6.28 10.80
N GLY A 137 -20.44 5.29 10.58
CA GLY A 137 -20.11 4.08 9.84
C GLY A 137 -19.98 4.35 8.34
N VAL A 138 -18.80 4.14 7.77
CA VAL A 138 -18.52 4.32 6.34
C VAL A 138 -18.33 2.95 5.70
N GLU A 139 -19.10 2.69 4.65
CA GLU A 139 -18.99 1.49 3.83
C GLU A 139 -18.59 1.88 2.41
N ARG A 140 -17.60 1.19 1.85
CA ARG A 140 -17.17 1.37 0.46
C ARG A 140 -17.12 0.03 -0.25
N ILE A 141 -17.51 0.04 -1.52
CA ILE A 141 -17.58 -1.15 -2.36
C ILE A 141 -16.58 -0.97 -3.50
N TRP A 142 -15.79 -2.01 -3.76
CA TRP A 142 -14.88 -2.05 -4.91
C TRP A 142 -15.09 -3.31 -5.75
N PRO A 143 -15.00 -3.19 -7.08
CA PRO A 143 -14.78 -4.34 -7.95
C PRO A 143 -13.40 -4.93 -7.70
N ILE A 144 -13.31 -6.26 -7.57
CA ILE A 144 -12.04 -6.96 -7.33
C ILE A 144 -11.05 -6.72 -8.47
N GLN A 145 -11.53 -6.66 -9.71
CA GLN A 145 -10.72 -6.45 -10.90
C GLN A 145 -10.60 -4.96 -11.30
N SER A 146 -10.95 -4.03 -10.40
CA SER A 146 -10.86 -2.60 -10.72
C SER A 146 -9.42 -2.16 -10.98
N PRO A 147 -9.16 -1.40 -12.07
CA PRO A 147 -7.85 -0.81 -12.36
C PRO A 147 -7.51 0.33 -11.38
N ASN A 148 -8.51 0.93 -10.74
CA ASN A 148 -8.30 2.04 -9.80
C ASN A 148 -7.69 1.59 -8.48
N ILE A 149 -7.60 0.27 -8.22
CA ILE A 149 -6.96 -0.28 -7.02
C ILE A 149 -5.47 -0.47 -7.32
N THR A 150 -4.64 0.33 -6.67
CA THR A 150 -3.18 0.25 -6.81
C THR A 150 -2.59 -0.87 -5.96
N LYS A 151 -3.08 -1.02 -4.73
CA LYS A 151 -2.55 -1.98 -3.75
C LYS A 151 -3.63 -2.40 -2.76
N ILE A 152 -3.56 -3.62 -2.27
CA ILE A 152 -4.34 -4.11 -1.14
C ILE A 152 -3.37 -4.74 -0.15
N ASP A 153 -3.40 -4.30 1.10
CA ASP A 153 -2.66 -4.92 2.20
C ASP A 153 -3.65 -5.59 3.16
N ILE A 154 -3.44 -6.86 3.49
CA ILE A 154 -4.17 -7.52 4.57
C ILE A 154 -3.46 -7.16 5.88
N VAL A 155 -4.15 -6.42 6.75
CA VAL A 155 -3.62 -5.96 8.04
C VAL A 155 -3.83 -7.01 9.12
N GLU A 156 -5.00 -7.64 9.12
CA GLU A 156 -5.35 -8.68 10.10
C GLU A 156 -6.25 -9.71 9.40
N GLN A 157 -5.94 -11.00 9.58
CA GLN A 157 -6.78 -12.09 9.13
C GLN A 157 -7.69 -12.54 10.28
N SER A 158 -8.98 -12.69 10.02
CA SER A 158 -9.93 -13.10 11.05
C SER A 158 -10.88 -14.16 10.53
N LYS A 159 -11.08 -15.22 11.32
CA LYS A 159 -12.00 -16.30 10.95
C LYS A 159 -13.44 -15.89 11.26
N SER A 160 -14.19 -15.54 10.22
CA SER A 160 -15.63 -15.34 10.33
C SER A 160 -16.40 -16.63 10.06
N ARG A 161 -17.53 -16.80 10.76
CA ARG A 161 -18.44 -17.95 10.54
C ARG A 161 -19.53 -17.65 9.52
N ARG A 162 -19.71 -16.38 9.15
CA ARG A 162 -20.77 -15.92 8.24
C ARG A 162 -20.13 -15.35 6.99
N ALA A 163 -20.67 -15.68 5.81
CA ALA A 163 -20.20 -15.12 4.54
C ALA A 163 -20.47 -13.60 4.41
N LYS A 164 -21.42 -13.05 5.19
CA LYS A 164 -21.76 -11.64 5.24
C LYS A 164 -21.87 -11.16 6.69
N LEU A 165 -21.18 -10.08 7.03
CA LEU A 165 -21.04 -9.55 8.39
C LEU A 165 -21.89 -8.30 8.62
N TYR A 166 -23.10 -8.26 8.07
CA TYR A 166 -23.99 -7.09 8.21
C TYR A 166 -24.37 -6.80 9.66
N TYR A 167 -24.31 -7.80 10.54
CA TYR A 167 -24.51 -7.63 11.98
C TYR A 167 -23.53 -6.63 12.62
N LEU A 168 -22.39 -6.31 11.98
CA LEU A 168 -21.46 -5.30 12.47
C LEU A 168 -22.02 -3.87 12.39
N ARG A 169 -23.14 -3.67 11.69
CA ARG A 169 -23.85 -2.38 11.62
C ARG A 169 -24.55 -2.05 12.93
N ASP A 170 -25.11 -3.07 13.56
CA ASP A 170 -25.92 -2.94 14.78
C ASP A 170 -25.08 -3.00 16.06
N ARG A 171 -23.78 -3.27 15.92
CA ARG A 171 -22.84 -3.32 17.05
C ARG A 171 -22.26 -1.95 17.32
N ILE A 172 -21.92 -1.71 18.58
CA ILE A 172 -21.38 -0.44 19.08
C ILE A 172 -19.98 -0.66 19.67
N GLY A 173 -19.16 0.39 19.66
CA GLY A 173 -17.82 0.40 20.26
C GLY A 173 -16.89 -0.64 19.66
N LYS A 174 -16.10 -1.31 20.51
CA LYS A 174 -15.12 -2.32 20.08
C LYS A 174 -15.77 -3.50 19.33
N ALA A 175 -17.00 -3.87 19.68
CA ALA A 175 -17.68 -4.99 19.05
C ALA A 175 -18.04 -4.73 17.57
N ALA A 176 -18.15 -3.47 17.17
CA ALA A 176 -18.42 -3.04 15.79
C ALA A 176 -17.20 -3.18 14.87
N VAL A 177 -16.00 -3.20 15.46
CA VAL A 177 -14.71 -3.28 14.75
C VAL A 177 -13.99 -4.60 14.99
N THR A 178 -14.59 -5.54 15.72
CA THR A 178 -13.97 -6.84 16.02
C THR A 178 -14.83 -7.98 15.51
N VAL A 179 -14.22 -8.83 14.69
CA VAL A 179 -14.80 -10.10 14.24
C VAL A 179 -14.33 -11.20 15.17
N LYS A 180 -15.17 -11.59 16.13
CA LYS A 180 -14.84 -12.69 17.04
C LYS A 180 -14.88 -14.03 16.29
N SER A 181 -13.76 -14.71 16.22
CA SER A 181 -13.73 -16.17 16.03
C SER A 181 -13.95 -16.81 17.39
N LYS A 182 -15.08 -17.52 17.55
CA LYS A 182 -15.24 -18.47 18.66
C LYS A 182 -14.69 -19.82 18.23
#